data_AF-A0AAX2UVJ4-F1
#
_entry.id   AF-A0AAX2UVJ4-F1
#
_cell.length_a   1.000
_cell.length_b   1.000
_cell.length_c   1.000
_cell.angle_alpha   90.00
_cell.angle_beta   90.00
_cell.angle_gamma   90.00
#
_symmetry.space_group_name_H-M   'P 1'
#
loop_
_entity.id
_entity.type
_entity.pdbx_description
1 polymer ?
#
loop_
_entity_poly.entity_id
_entity_poly.type
_entity_poly.pdbx_seq_one_letter_code
_entity_poly.pdbx_strand_id
1 'polypeptide(L)'
;MSILQNAIDSIVIGIEDFDSSDKRRIISSTRNIFAGILLLFKHKLCDLSPQDSDEVLIKQVVLPSIDELGTIHWIGKGKKTVDVQNIKERFNSLSIKVDWSRLDQINKYRNDIEHYYSTLNHSSIQALISNSFIIIRDFIVNELGEDPRALLGEETWSKLIDVNEVYEKEKKECNFSLENLDYFTQEILYALQEYHCENCGSDLIQTSNCGDATVACFTCRTCGHKGFYDAIIADVINEYYAGEAFLAVKDGGDPPVITCPSCCDETYIYQEGICAACGYTANHQCARCGSNIPPEEISDEDFCGYCSYMIAKVMDE
;
A
#
# COMPACT_ATOMS: atom_id res chain seq x y z
N MET A 1 -9.12 -16.52 28.12
CA MET A 1 -8.26 -15.47 27.53
C MET A 1 -9.17 -14.58 26.70
N SER A 2 -9.16 -13.27 26.93
CA SER A 2 -9.98 -12.32 26.15
C SER A 2 -9.39 -12.14 24.75
N ILE A 3 -10.19 -11.63 23.81
CA ILE A 3 -9.71 -11.28 22.46
C ILE A 3 -8.60 -10.21 22.56
N LEU A 4 -8.78 -9.22 23.45
CA LEU A 4 -7.79 -8.19 23.71
C LEU A 4 -6.45 -8.78 24.19
N GLN A 5 -6.47 -9.67 25.20
CA GLN A 5 -5.24 -10.27 25.70
C GLN A 5 -4.53 -11.08 24.60
N ASN A 6 -5.29 -11.82 23.79
CA ASN A 6 -4.72 -12.57 22.67
C ASN A 6 -4.11 -11.63 21.60
N ALA A 7 -4.72 -10.47 21.37
CA ALA A 7 -4.18 -9.45 20.48
C ALA A 7 -2.84 -8.91 20.99
N ILE A 8 -2.79 -8.56 22.27
CA ILE A 8 -1.59 -8.08 22.96
C ILE A 8 -0.49 -9.14 22.93
N ASP A 9 -0.79 -10.36 23.36
CA ASP A 9 0.18 -11.46 23.40
C ASP A 9 0.77 -11.72 22.01
N SER A 10 -0.06 -11.65 20.95
CA SER A 10 0.39 -11.80 19.57
C SER A 10 1.33 -10.66 19.15
N ILE A 11 1.02 -9.41 19.49
CA ILE A 11 1.90 -8.27 19.18
C ILE A 11 3.22 -8.40 19.95
N VAL A 12 3.17 -8.69 21.25
CA VAL A 12 4.35 -8.83 22.11
C VAL A 12 5.27 -9.94 21.60
N ILE A 13 4.74 -11.15 21.38
CA ILE A 13 5.52 -12.26 20.80
C ILE A 13 6.06 -11.88 19.42
N GLY A 14 5.29 -11.14 18.63
CA GLY A 14 5.72 -10.65 17.34
C GLY A 14 6.97 -9.77 17.42
N ILE A 15 7.04 -8.89 18.41
CA ILE A 15 8.21 -8.03 18.64
C ILE A 15 9.37 -8.80 19.29
N GLU A 16 9.11 -9.74 20.18
CA GLU A 16 10.15 -10.63 20.71
C GLU A 16 10.80 -11.49 19.62
N ASP A 17 10.01 -12.00 18.68
CA ASP A 17 10.48 -12.82 17.56
C ASP A 17 11.30 -12.00 16.55
N PHE A 18 11.12 -10.68 16.48
CA PHE A 18 11.87 -9.79 15.59
C PHE A 18 13.35 -9.70 15.95
N ASP A 19 13.67 -9.61 17.25
CA ASP A 19 15.06 -9.53 17.75
C ASP A 19 15.84 -10.85 17.58
N SER A 20 15.19 -11.89 17.07
CA SER A 20 15.81 -13.21 16.94
C SER A 20 16.72 -13.30 15.71
N SER A 21 17.91 -13.89 15.91
CA SER A 21 18.81 -14.26 14.80
C SER A 21 18.29 -15.43 13.94
N ASP A 22 17.21 -16.10 14.35
CA ASP A 22 16.61 -17.22 13.61
C ASP A 22 15.62 -16.69 12.55
N LYS A 23 15.92 -16.90 11.27
CA LYS A 23 15.05 -16.48 10.15
C LYS A 23 13.61 -17.02 10.26
N ARG A 24 13.39 -18.15 10.93
CA ARG A 24 12.02 -18.69 11.15
C ARG A 24 11.22 -17.82 12.12
N ARG A 25 11.90 -17.20 13.08
CA ARG A 25 11.31 -16.29 14.08
C ARG A 25 10.92 -14.97 13.45
N ILE A 26 11.72 -14.46 12.52
CA ILE A 26 11.35 -13.34 11.65
C ILE A 26 10.00 -13.54 10.93
N ILE A 27 9.77 -14.73 10.35
CA ILE A 27 8.49 -15.04 9.69
C ILE A 27 7.35 -15.09 10.73
N SER A 28 7.64 -15.68 11.90
CA SER A 28 6.72 -15.72 13.04
C SER A 28 6.34 -14.31 13.50
N SER A 29 7.31 -13.39 13.57
CA SER A 29 7.11 -11.98 13.91
C SER A 29 6.06 -11.33 13.03
N THR A 30 6.26 -11.40 11.70
CA THR A 30 5.31 -10.84 10.73
C THR A 30 3.89 -11.39 10.89
N ARG A 31 3.77 -12.72 11.07
CA ARG A 31 2.46 -13.37 11.26
C ARG A 31 1.77 -12.94 12.55
N ASN A 32 2.53 -12.89 13.65
CA ASN A 32 2.02 -12.56 14.98
C ASN A 32 1.61 -11.09 15.08
N ILE A 33 2.39 -10.17 14.50
CA ILE A 33 2.03 -8.74 14.43
C ILE A 33 0.75 -8.55 13.62
N PHE A 34 0.68 -9.13 12.41
CA PHE A 34 -0.51 -9.00 11.57
C PHE A 34 -1.76 -9.60 12.23
N ALA A 35 -1.63 -10.80 12.82
CA ALA A 35 -2.72 -11.42 13.56
C ALA A 35 -3.16 -10.57 14.77
N GLY A 36 -2.19 -10.00 15.50
CA GLY A 36 -2.43 -9.11 16.63
C GLY A 36 -3.22 -7.87 16.26
N ILE A 37 -2.88 -7.20 15.16
CA ILE A 37 -3.64 -6.06 14.62
C ILE A 37 -5.09 -6.47 14.31
N LEU A 38 -5.29 -7.58 13.61
CA LEU A 38 -6.65 -8.05 13.30
C LEU A 38 -7.45 -8.43 14.55
N LEU A 39 -6.80 -8.94 15.59
CA LEU A 39 -7.43 -9.23 16.88
C LEU A 39 -7.80 -7.96 17.64
N LEU A 40 -6.98 -6.90 17.60
CA LEU A 40 -7.34 -5.58 18.15
C LEU A 40 -8.60 -5.04 17.45
N PHE A 41 -8.67 -5.14 16.13
CA PHE A 41 -9.85 -4.69 15.38
C PHE A 41 -11.10 -5.49 15.76
N LYS A 42 -10.97 -6.81 15.87
CA LYS A 42 -12.06 -7.69 16.32
C LYS A 42 -12.50 -7.41 17.75
N HIS A 43 -11.57 -7.05 18.63
CA HIS A 43 -11.90 -6.63 19.99
C HIS A 43 -12.77 -5.37 19.99
N LYS A 44 -12.42 -4.34 19.20
CA LYS A 44 -13.26 -3.15 19.07
C LYS A 44 -14.68 -3.47 18.58
N LEU A 45 -14.81 -4.38 17.61
CA LEU A 45 -16.14 -4.85 17.16
C LEU A 45 -16.90 -5.57 18.26
N CYS A 46 -16.20 -6.38 19.07
CA CYS A 46 -16.79 -7.03 20.24
C CYS A 46 -17.30 -5.99 21.25
N ASP A 47 -16.52 -4.96 21.55
CA ASP A 47 -16.88 -3.90 22.51
C ASP A 47 -18.05 -3.04 22.04
N LEU A 48 -18.17 -2.82 20.72
CA LEU A 48 -19.29 -2.10 20.13
C LEU A 48 -20.55 -2.97 19.95
N SER A 49 -20.43 -4.29 20.11
CA SER A 49 -21.58 -5.17 19.97
C SER A 49 -22.56 -4.95 21.13
N PRO A 50 -23.86 -4.75 20.87
CA PRO A 50 -24.83 -4.59 21.94
C PRO A 50 -24.85 -5.79 22.89
N GLN A 51 -25.22 -5.55 24.14
CA GLN A 51 -25.48 -6.62 25.09
C GLN A 51 -26.53 -7.58 24.51
N ASP A 52 -26.38 -8.88 24.78
CA ASP A 52 -27.28 -9.96 24.32
C ASP A 52 -27.34 -10.16 22.78
N SER A 53 -26.44 -9.55 22.01
CA SER A 53 -26.37 -9.70 20.55
C SER A 53 -25.50 -10.87 20.04
N ASP A 54 -24.96 -11.69 20.95
CA ASP A 54 -23.91 -12.69 20.66
C ASP A 54 -22.78 -12.09 19.80
N GLU A 55 -22.19 -10.99 20.27
CA GLU A 55 -21.07 -10.31 19.61
C GLU A 55 -21.36 -10.03 18.12
N VAL A 56 -22.54 -9.50 17.79
CA VAL A 56 -23.04 -9.43 16.41
C VAL A 56 -22.02 -8.84 15.41
N LEU A 57 -21.23 -7.86 15.84
CA LEU A 57 -20.25 -7.19 15.00
C LEU A 57 -18.95 -7.98 14.81
N ILE A 58 -18.72 -9.10 15.52
CA ILE A 58 -17.59 -10.00 15.23
C ILE A 58 -17.99 -11.20 14.37
N LYS A 59 -19.28 -11.60 14.35
CA LYS A 59 -19.71 -12.80 13.59
C LYS A 59 -19.86 -12.51 12.10
N GLN A 60 -19.54 -13.48 11.24
CA GLN A 60 -19.77 -13.35 9.79
C GLN A 60 -21.26 -13.31 9.43
N VAL A 61 -22.07 -14.10 10.12
CA VAL A 61 -23.51 -14.22 9.84
C VAL A 61 -24.28 -13.47 10.91
N VAL A 62 -25.17 -12.60 10.47
CA VAL A 62 -26.07 -11.80 11.32
C VAL A 62 -27.50 -12.07 10.89
N LEU A 63 -28.35 -12.52 11.81
CA LEU A 63 -29.75 -12.86 11.53
C LEU A 63 -30.69 -12.10 12.47
N PRO A 64 -31.92 -11.79 12.02
CA PRO A 64 -32.93 -11.21 12.89
C PRO A 64 -33.45 -12.26 13.88
N SER A 65 -33.72 -11.84 15.11
CA SER A 65 -34.39 -12.58 16.18
C SER A 65 -35.48 -11.70 16.78
N ILE A 66 -36.60 -12.29 17.15
CA ILE A 66 -37.73 -11.57 17.75
C ILE A 66 -37.74 -11.85 19.24
N ASP A 67 -37.74 -10.82 20.06
CA ASP A 67 -37.86 -10.96 21.52
C ASP A 67 -39.32 -11.20 21.97
N GLU A 68 -39.53 -11.41 23.28
CA GLU A 68 -40.85 -11.63 23.87
C GLU A 68 -41.83 -10.45 23.68
N LEU A 69 -41.30 -9.26 23.38
CA LEU A 69 -42.07 -8.04 23.14
C LEU A 69 -42.38 -7.81 21.65
N GLY A 70 -41.91 -8.69 20.76
CA GLY A 70 -42.10 -8.58 19.31
C GLY A 70 -41.10 -7.64 18.61
N THR A 71 -40.05 -7.19 19.31
CA THR A 71 -39.00 -6.32 18.74
C THR A 71 -37.97 -7.16 18.00
N ILE A 72 -37.55 -6.68 16.82
CA ILE A 72 -36.52 -7.34 16.01
C ILE A 72 -35.13 -6.90 16.50
N HIS A 73 -34.32 -7.87 16.90
CA HIS A 73 -32.90 -7.71 17.23
C HIS A 73 -32.03 -8.43 16.21
N TRP A 74 -30.86 -7.88 15.90
CA TRP A 74 -29.89 -8.52 15.04
C TRP A 74 -28.85 -9.24 15.90
N ILE A 75 -28.77 -10.56 15.75
CA ILE A 75 -27.92 -11.41 16.58
C ILE A 75 -26.89 -12.10 15.68
N GLY A 76 -25.65 -12.17 16.16
CA GLY A 76 -24.61 -12.97 15.54
C GLY A 76 -24.95 -14.45 15.54
N LYS A 77 -24.54 -15.18 14.49
CA LYS A 77 -24.76 -16.63 14.41
C LYS A 77 -23.53 -17.40 13.97
N GLY A 78 -23.27 -18.49 14.69
CA GLY A 78 -22.23 -19.44 14.37
C GLY A 78 -20.86 -19.06 14.95
N LYS A 79 -19.84 -19.87 14.63
CA LYS A 79 -18.50 -19.74 15.20
C LYS A 79 -17.53 -18.94 14.32
N LYS A 80 -17.89 -18.65 13.07
CA LYS A 80 -17.01 -17.94 12.14
C LYS A 80 -17.05 -16.44 12.43
N THR A 81 -15.87 -15.86 12.61
CA THR A 81 -15.68 -14.42 12.80
C THR A 81 -15.37 -13.73 11.48
N VAL A 82 -15.64 -12.43 11.40
CA VAL A 82 -15.26 -11.57 10.27
C VAL A 82 -13.81 -11.75 9.82
N ASP A 83 -13.63 -11.68 8.50
CA ASP A 83 -12.32 -11.57 7.86
C ASP A 83 -11.92 -10.10 7.65
N VAL A 84 -10.77 -9.85 7.03
CA VAL A 84 -10.24 -8.49 6.81
C VAL A 84 -11.22 -7.62 6.02
N GLN A 85 -11.87 -8.18 5.00
CA GLN A 85 -12.81 -7.45 4.16
C GLN A 85 -14.06 -7.07 4.94
N ASN A 86 -14.63 -7.99 5.71
CA ASN A 86 -15.76 -7.70 6.57
C ASN A 86 -15.41 -6.68 7.68
N ILE A 87 -14.17 -6.70 8.20
CA ILE A 87 -13.71 -5.68 9.16
C ILE A 87 -13.67 -4.31 8.47
N LYS A 88 -13.06 -4.19 7.28
CA LYS A 88 -13.04 -2.94 6.48
C LYS A 88 -14.43 -2.36 6.28
N GLU A 89 -15.38 -3.18 5.84
CA GLU A 89 -16.77 -2.78 5.61
C GLU A 89 -17.47 -2.30 6.89
N ARG A 90 -17.30 -3.02 8.00
CA ARG A 90 -17.88 -2.66 9.30
C ARG A 90 -17.26 -1.41 9.90
N PHE A 91 -15.94 -1.25 9.80
CA PHE A 91 -15.27 -0.05 10.28
C PHE A 91 -15.67 1.18 9.49
N ASN A 92 -15.80 1.06 8.16
CA ASN A 92 -16.30 2.13 7.33
C ASN A 92 -17.74 2.52 7.70
N SER A 93 -18.63 1.55 7.91
CA SER A 93 -20.02 1.84 8.31
C SER A 93 -20.14 2.42 9.73
N LEU A 94 -19.22 2.05 10.63
CA LEU A 94 -19.14 2.55 12.01
C LEU A 94 -18.28 3.81 12.15
N SER A 95 -17.72 4.33 11.05
CA SER A 95 -16.82 5.49 11.04
C SER A 95 -15.57 5.35 11.93
N ILE A 96 -15.07 4.12 12.08
CA ILE A 96 -13.82 3.79 12.78
C ILE A 96 -12.65 4.02 11.83
N LYS A 97 -11.63 4.77 12.27
CA LYS A 97 -10.52 5.16 11.41
C LYS A 97 -9.34 4.20 11.55
N VAL A 98 -8.87 3.71 10.41
CA VAL A 98 -7.68 2.86 10.30
C VAL A 98 -6.93 3.27 9.04
N ASP A 99 -5.60 3.29 9.12
CA ASP A 99 -4.74 3.40 7.94
C ASP A 99 -4.73 2.06 7.18
N TRP A 100 -5.69 1.90 6.27
CA TRP A 100 -5.83 0.70 5.47
C TRP A 100 -4.68 0.50 4.47
N SER A 101 -4.05 1.59 4.02
CA SER A 101 -2.92 1.54 3.10
C SER A 101 -1.75 0.81 3.76
N ARG A 102 -1.38 1.22 4.98
CA ARG A 102 -0.33 0.53 5.76
C ARG A 102 -0.70 -0.92 6.05
N LEU A 103 -1.96 -1.22 6.37
CA LEU A 103 -2.39 -2.60 6.61
C LEU A 103 -2.24 -3.47 5.36
N ASP A 104 -2.58 -2.94 4.19
CA ASP A 104 -2.47 -3.64 2.92
C ASP A 104 -1.00 -3.88 2.54
N GLN A 105 -0.10 -2.93 2.82
CA GLN A 105 1.35 -3.13 2.70
C GLN A 105 1.86 -4.26 3.61
N ILE A 106 1.44 -4.28 4.89
CA ILE A 106 1.81 -5.35 5.84
C ILE A 106 1.29 -6.72 5.33
N ASN A 107 0.08 -6.75 4.77
CA ASN A 107 -0.50 -7.98 4.24
C ASN A 107 0.20 -8.46 2.96
N LYS A 108 0.57 -7.55 2.05
CA LYS A 108 1.39 -7.85 0.85
C LYS A 108 2.71 -8.49 1.29
N TYR A 109 3.42 -7.84 2.20
CA TYR A 109 4.68 -8.34 2.73
C TYR A 109 4.56 -9.71 3.41
N ARG A 110 3.49 -9.92 4.20
CA ARG A 110 3.20 -11.25 4.79
C ARG A 110 3.04 -12.32 3.71
N ASN A 111 2.28 -12.04 2.66
CA ASN A 111 2.06 -12.99 1.55
C ASN A 111 3.39 -13.27 0.83
N ASP A 112 4.18 -12.24 0.56
CA ASP A 112 5.46 -12.36 -0.14
C ASP A 112 6.44 -13.22 0.66
N ILE A 113 6.52 -13.05 1.99
CA ILE A 113 7.31 -13.94 2.86
C ILE A 113 6.79 -15.38 2.82
N GLU A 114 5.47 -15.57 2.84
CA GLU A 114 4.86 -16.91 2.85
C GLU A 114 5.10 -17.67 1.54
N HIS A 115 5.23 -16.96 0.42
CA HIS A 115 5.42 -17.54 -0.92
C HIS A 115 6.88 -17.59 -1.38
N TYR A 116 7.70 -16.61 -1.02
CA TYR A 116 9.07 -16.42 -1.53
C TYR A 116 10.07 -16.35 -0.38
N TYR A 117 10.42 -17.52 0.17
CA TYR A 117 11.35 -17.69 1.31
C TYR A 117 12.75 -17.03 1.16
N SER A 118 13.11 -16.53 -0.02
CA SER A 118 14.47 -16.12 -0.38
C SER A 118 14.79 -14.63 -0.19
N THR A 119 13.83 -13.73 0.06
CA THR A 119 14.04 -12.27 0.10
C THR A 119 14.12 -11.65 1.50
N LEU A 120 14.07 -12.47 2.56
CA LEU A 120 14.12 -12.01 3.96
C LEU A 120 15.40 -11.21 4.27
N ASN A 121 15.25 -9.90 4.46
CA ASN A 121 16.25 -9.07 5.11
C ASN A 121 15.63 -8.31 6.31
N HIS A 122 16.49 -7.91 7.24
CA HIS A 122 16.08 -7.34 8.52
C HIS A 122 15.34 -6.01 8.38
N SER A 123 15.69 -5.18 7.39
CA SER A 123 15.12 -3.83 7.28
C SER A 123 13.77 -3.77 6.59
N SER A 124 13.42 -4.72 5.71
CA SER A 124 12.04 -4.82 5.22
C SER A 124 11.07 -5.20 6.37
N ILE A 125 11.55 -5.94 7.37
CA ILE A 125 10.79 -6.22 8.59
C ILE A 125 10.75 -4.99 9.51
N GLN A 126 11.84 -4.20 9.59
CA GLN A 126 11.82 -2.92 10.30
C GLN A 126 10.74 -1.99 9.73
N ALA A 127 10.65 -1.89 8.40
CA ALA A 127 9.59 -1.13 7.72
C ALA A 127 8.20 -1.67 8.10
N LEU A 128 8.01 -3.00 8.08
CA LEU A 128 6.76 -3.63 8.52
C LEU A 128 6.43 -3.30 9.97
N ILE A 129 7.39 -3.38 10.89
CA ILE A 129 7.19 -3.10 12.31
C ILE A 129 6.87 -1.63 12.51
N SER A 130 7.56 -0.73 11.82
CA SER A 130 7.28 0.71 11.82
C SER A 130 5.85 0.99 11.35
N ASN A 131 5.44 0.43 10.20
CA ASN A 131 4.08 0.55 9.70
C ASN A 131 3.04 -0.03 10.66
N SER A 132 3.35 -1.18 11.25
CA SER A 132 2.47 -1.85 12.23
C SER A 132 2.35 -1.03 13.51
N PHE A 133 3.44 -0.40 13.96
CA PHE A 133 3.48 0.42 15.15
C PHE A 133 2.51 1.58 15.07
N ILE A 134 2.51 2.32 13.95
CA ILE A 134 1.60 3.44 13.73
C ILE A 134 0.14 2.97 13.82
N ILE A 135 -0.21 1.87 13.15
CA ILE A 135 -1.57 1.30 13.21
C ILE A 135 -1.94 0.91 14.64
N ILE A 136 -1.07 0.16 15.34
CA ILE A 136 -1.34 -0.34 16.69
C ILE A 136 -1.51 0.83 17.66
N ARG A 137 -0.58 1.79 17.63
CA ARG A 137 -0.59 2.98 18.48
C ARG A 137 -1.85 3.79 18.26
N ASP A 138 -2.14 4.15 17.01
CA ASP A 138 -3.28 5.02 16.70
C ASP A 138 -4.60 4.34 17.02
N PHE A 139 -4.71 3.04 16.77
CA PHE A 139 -5.92 2.29 17.09
C PHE A 139 -6.14 2.20 18.60
N ILE A 140 -5.11 1.88 19.39
CA ILE A 140 -5.23 1.82 20.86
C ILE A 140 -5.63 3.20 21.42
N VAL A 141 -4.97 4.28 20.99
CA VAL A 141 -5.24 5.63 21.51
C VAL A 141 -6.60 6.15 21.05
N ASN A 142 -6.88 6.11 19.75
CA ASN A 142 -8.02 6.81 19.17
C ASN A 142 -9.31 5.98 19.23
N GLU A 143 -9.21 4.66 19.09
CA GLU A 143 -10.37 3.78 18.97
C GLU A 143 -10.65 2.99 20.25
N LEU A 144 -9.62 2.61 21.04
CA LEU A 144 -9.82 1.98 22.35
C LEU A 144 -9.83 3.00 23.51
N GLY A 145 -9.20 4.16 23.34
CA GLY A 145 -9.10 5.16 24.40
C GLY A 145 -8.16 4.76 25.54
N GLU A 146 -7.20 3.87 25.25
CA GLU A 146 -6.26 3.32 26.22
C GLU A 146 -4.84 3.85 26.02
N ASP A 147 -3.96 3.62 27.00
CA ASP A 147 -2.53 3.93 26.90
C ASP A 147 -1.76 2.73 26.29
N PRO A 148 -1.18 2.86 25.09
CA PRO A 148 -0.41 1.78 24.45
C PRO A 148 0.75 1.28 25.30
N ARG A 149 1.41 2.15 26.08
CA ARG A 149 2.53 1.76 26.95
C ARG A 149 2.04 0.84 28.07
N ALA A 150 0.91 1.16 28.68
CA ALA A 150 0.31 0.35 29.72
C ALA A 150 -0.20 -1.00 29.16
N LEU A 151 -0.78 -0.97 27.95
CA LEU A 151 -1.42 -2.12 27.32
C LEU A 151 -0.42 -3.15 26.77
N LEU A 152 0.65 -2.69 26.11
CA LEU A 152 1.68 -3.54 25.49
C LEU A 152 2.85 -3.88 26.44
N GLY A 153 2.98 -3.13 27.54
CA GLY A 153 4.10 -3.22 28.47
C GLY A 153 5.29 -2.35 28.05
N GLU A 154 6.08 -1.91 29.04
CA GLU A 154 7.15 -0.92 28.84
C GLU A 154 8.25 -1.40 27.89
N GLU A 155 8.63 -2.68 27.96
CA GLU A 155 9.71 -3.23 27.13
C GLU A 155 9.30 -3.26 25.64
N THR A 156 8.17 -3.89 25.33
CA THR A 156 7.63 -3.96 23.96
C THR A 156 7.40 -2.57 23.38
N TRP A 157 6.83 -1.67 24.19
CA TRP A 157 6.57 -0.29 23.78
C TRP A 157 7.87 0.47 23.43
N SER A 158 8.91 0.33 24.25
CA SER A 158 10.20 0.99 24.00
C SER A 158 10.86 0.46 22.72
N LYS A 159 10.85 -0.86 22.50
CA LYS A 159 11.39 -1.46 21.27
C LYS A 159 10.68 -0.98 20.02
N LEU A 160 9.35 -0.88 20.07
CA LEU A 160 8.55 -0.39 18.96
C LEU A 160 8.90 1.07 18.60
N ILE A 161 9.09 1.93 19.60
CA ILE A 161 9.56 3.31 19.41
C ILE A 161 10.93 3.31 18.75
N ASP A 162 11.89 2.56 19.29
CA ASP A 162 13.27 2.54 18.80
C ASP A 162 13.35 2.09 17.33
N VAL A 163 12.63 1.01 16.97
CA VAL A 163 12.58 0.52 15.58
C VAL A 163 11.97 1.55 14.64
N ASN A 164 10.88 2.20 15.07
CA ASN A 164 10.20 3.22 14.27
C ASN A 164 11.08 4.47 14.09
N GLU A 165 11.76 4.95 15.14
CA GLU A 165 12.65 6.12 15.06
C GLU A 165 13.83 5.89 14.11
N VAL A 166 14.45 4.72 14.17
CA VAL A 166 15.53 4.35 13.26
C VAL A 166 15.02 4.31 11.82
N TYR A 167 13.90 3.61 11.56
CA TYR A 167 13.35 3.51 10.22
C TYR A 167 12.97 4.89 9.63
N GLU A 168 12.26 5.73 10.38
CA GLU A 168 11.85 7.07 9.94
C GLU A 168 13.07 7.95 9.59
N LYS A 169 14.14 7.86 10.37
CA LYS A 169 15.38 8.58 10.09
C LYS A 169 16.02 8.11 8.78
N GLU A 170 16.15 6.79 8.59
CA GLU A 170 16.72 6.22 7.38
C GLU A 170 15.87 6.55 6.14
N LYS A 171 14.54 6.44 6.24
CA LYS A 171 13.60 6.77 5.16
C LYS A 171 13.71 8.24 4.76
N LYS A 172 13.79 9.14 5.75
CA LYS A 172 13.97 10.58 5.49
C LYS A 172 15.27 10.89 4.78
N GLU A 173 16.37 10.25 5.16
CA GLU A 173 17.67 10.43 4.47
C GLU A 173 17.64 9.90 3.03
N CYS A 174 16.99 8.74 2.82
CA CYS A 174 16.74 8.19 1.48
C CYS A 174 15.92 9.16 0.62
N ASN A 175 14.76 9.62 1.11
CA ASN A 175 13.90 10.55 0.38
C ASN A 175 14.61 11.86 0.05
N PHE A 176 15.35 12.42 1.01
CA PHE A 176 16.15 13.62 0.79
C PHE A 176 17.20 13.43 -0.31
N SER A 177 17.78 12.23 -0.43
CA SER A 177 18.72 11.93 -1.51
C SER A 177 18.05 11.97 -2.89
N LEU A 178 16.82 11.49 -3.00
CA LEU A 178 16.04 11.46 -4.24
C LEU A 178 15.57 12.87 -4.64
N GLU A 179 15.24 13.72 -3.67
CA GLU A 179 14.85 15.14 -3.89
C GLU A 179 15.94 15.99 -4.57
N ASN A 180 17.19 15.52 -4.60
CA ASN A 180 18.30 16.23 -5.26
C ASN A 180 18.42 15.97 -6.76
N LEU A 181 17.47 15.22 -7.33
CA LEU A 181 17.42 14.89 -8.75
C LEU A 181 16.36 15.71 -9.51
N ASP A 182 16.64 15.98 -10.79
CA ASP A 182 15.74 16.62 -11.73
C ASP A 182 14.98 15.55 -12.51
N TYR A 183 13.64 15.57 -12.42
CA TYR A 183 12.75 14.59 -13.06
C TYR A 183 11.92 15.25 -14.18
N PHE A 184 11.42 14.44 -15.12
CA PHE A 184 10.51 14.92 -16.17
C PHE A 184 9.17 15.42 -15.63
N THR A 185 8.66 14.77 -14.58
CA THR A 185 7.53 15.21 -13.76
C THR A 185 7.81 14.85 -12.30
N GLN A 186 7.21 15.59 -11.37
CA GLN A 186 7.33 15.39 -9.93
C GLN A 186 6.80 13.99 -9.51
N GLU A 187 5.96 13.39 -10.34
CA GLU A 187 5.24 12.15 -10.05
C GLU A 187 6.21 10.97 -10.05
N ILE A 188 7.33 11.11 -10.78
CA ILE A 188 8.44 10.16 -10.76
C ILE A 188 9.14 10.15 -9.40
N LEU A 189 9.31 11.33 -8.77
CA LEU A 189 9.87 11.39 -7.42
C LEU A 189 8.95 10.69 -6.42
N TYR A 190 7.64 10.95 -6.49
CA TYR A 190 6.67 10.31 -5.61
C TYR A 190 6.65 8.79 -5.81
N ALA A 191 6.69 8.32 -7.07
CA ALA A 191 6.80 6.90 -7.37
C ALA A 191 8.07 6.27 -6.81
N LEU A 192 9.24 6.93 -6.95
CA LEU A 192 10.50 6.45 -6.39
C LEU A 192 10.52 6.43 -4.86
N GLN A 193 9.87 7.39 -4.21
CA GLN A 193 9.76 7.44 -2.74
C GLN A 193 8.89 6.30 -2.19
N GLU A 194 7.96 5.76 -2.98
CA GLU A 194 7.09 4.62 -2.60
C GLU A 194 7.55 3.28 -3.22
N TYR A 195 8.64 3.29 -4.00
CA TYR A 195 9.13 2.11 -4.71
C TYR A 195 9.80 1.08 -3.79
N HIS A 196 9.51 -0.20 -4.01
CA HIS A 196 10.10 -1.29 -3.23
C HIS A 196 11.21 -1.99 -4.02
N CYS A 197 12.36 -2.17 -3.39
CA CYS A 197 13.48 -2.88 -4.00
C CYS A 197 13.09 -4.32 -4.38
N GLU A 198 13.16 -4.68 -5.66
CA GLU A 198 12.79 -6.02 -6.13
C GLU A 198 13.55 -7.17 -5.46
N ASN A 199 14.81 -6.92 -5.07
CA ASN A 199 15.64 -7.94 -4.45
C ASN A 199 15.21 -8.26 -3.01
N CYS A 200 14.54 -7.33 -2.31
CA CYS A 200 14.33 -7.49 -0.88
C CYS A 200 13.07 -6.86 -0.26
N GLY A 201 12.29 -6.14 -1.05
CA GLY A 201 11.06 -5.47 -0.62
C GLY A 201 11.25 -4.25 0.27
N SER A 202 12.48 -3.75 0.45
CA SER A 202 12.72 -2.53 1.22
C SER A 202 12.49 -1.29 0.35
N ASP A 203 11.80 -0.32 0.91
CA ASP A 203 11.49 0.99 0.31
C ASP A 203 12.55 2.07 0.64
N LEU A 204 13.69 1.65 1.22
CA LEU A 204 14.83 2.52 1.52
C LEU A 204 15.73 2.66 0.28
N ILE A 205 15.19 3.30 -0.76
CA ILE A 205 15.89 3.58 -2.00
C ILE A 205 16.59 4.93 -1.89
N GLN A 206 17.89 4.95 -2.19
CA GLN A 206 18.69 6.18 -2.15
C GLN A 206 19.51 6.34 -3.42
N THR A 207 20.04 7.53 -3.62
CA THR A 207 21.05 7.82 -4.64
C THR A 207 22.17 8.70 -4.07
N SER A 208 23.35 8.60 -4.67
CA SER A 208 24.45 9.55 -4.43
C SER A 208 24.62 10.55 -5.56
N ASN A 209 23.79 10.46 -6.60
CA ASN A 209 23.79 11.37 -7.75
C ASN A 209 23.03 12.67 -7.40
N CYS A 210 23.26 13.71 -8.19
CA CYS A 210 22.50 14.96 -8.17
C CYS A 210 22.32 15.47 -9.60
N GLY A 211 21.30 16.31 -9.82
CA GLY A 211 20.93 16.79 -11.16
C GLY A 211 20.07 15.77 -11.91
N ASP A 212 20.25 15.62 -13.22
CA ASP A 212 19.39 14.79 -14.07
C ASP A 212 19.21 13.35 -13.55
N ALA A 213 17.96 12.98 -13.26
CA ALA A 213 17.58 11.67 -12.75
C ALA A 213 17.89 10.54 -13.75
N THR A 214 17.86 10.80 -15.05
CA THR A 214 17.99 9.78 -16.11
C THR A 214 19.36 9.10 -16.14
N VAL A 215 20.37 9.73 -15.55
CA VAL A 215 21.73 9.18 -15.41
C VAL A 215 22.07 8.71 -13.99
N ALA A 216 21.09 8.77 -13.08
CA ALA A 216 21.29 8.41 -11.68
C ALA A 216 21.39 6.89 -11.50
N CYS A 217 22.15 6.49 -10.49
CA CYS A 217 22.16 5.13 -9.97
C CYS A 217 21.46 5.13 -8.61
N PHE A 218 20.45 4.27 -8.50
CA PHE A 218 19.70 4.03 -7.28
C PHE A 218 20.28 2.81 -6.57
N THR A 219 20.39 2.90 -5.26
CA THR A 219 20.88 1.82 -4.40
C THR A 219 19.88 1.59 -3.28
N CYS A 220 19.46 0.35 -3.08
CA CYS A 220 18.74 -0.03 -1.89
C CYS A 220 19.68 0.04 -0.69
N ARG A 221 19.39 0.89 0.30
CA ARG A 221 20.22 1.05 1.50
C ARG A 221 20.33 -0.25 2.31
N THR A 222 19.31 -1.09 2.24
CA THR A 222 19.23 -2.35 2.99
C THR A 222 20.08 -3.46 2.41
N CYS A 223 19.88 -3.80 1.13
CA CYS A 223 20.54 -4.96 0.52
C CYS A 223 21.71 -4.59 -0.40
N GLY A 224 21.90 -3.29 -0.67
CA GLY A 224 22.94 -2.80 -1.57
C GLY A 224 22.68 -3.06 -3.06
N HIS A 225 21.52 -3.61 -3.43
CA HIS A 225 21.13 -3.78 -4.83
C HIS A 225 21.09 -2.43 -5.54
N LYS A 226 21.58 -2.41 -6.79
CA LYS A 226 21.70 -1.19 -7.59
C LYS A 226 20.93 -1.31 -8.89
N GLY A 227 20.28 -0.23 -9.28
CA GLY A 227 19.62 -0.08 -10.58
C GLY A 227 19.93 1.30 -11.16
N PHE A 228 20.12 1.36 -12.48
CA PHE A 228 20.13 2.65 -13.20
C PHE A 228 18.70 3.05 -13.53
N TYR A 229 18.48 4.34 -13.80
CA TYR A 229 17.16 4.89 -14.06
C TYR A 229 16.38 4.13 -15.15
N ASP A 230 17.01 3.90 -16.30
CA ASP A 230 16.45 3.17 -17.44
C ASP A 230 16.04 1.73 -17.10
N ALA A 231 16.75 1.10 -16.17
CA ALA A 231 16.48 -0.27 -15.75
C ALA A 231 15.33 -0.39 -14.74
N ILE A 232 15.01 0.67 -13.98
CA ILE A 232 14.01 0.58 -12.89
C ILE A 232 12.76 1.42 -13.13
N ILE A 233 12.80 2.42 -14.02
CA ILE A 233 11.71 3.39 -14.12
C ILE A 233 10.38 2.76 -14.54
N ALA A 234 10.42 1.72 -15.38
CA ALA A 234 9.23 0.97 -15.76
C ALA A 234 8.58 0.30 -14.54
N ASP A 235 9.36 -0.41 -13.73
CA ASP A 235 8.84 -1.10 -12.54
C ASP A 235 8.35 -0.10 -11.49
N VAL A 236 9.07 1.01 -11.31
CA VAL A 236 8.69 2.11 -10.39
C VAL A 236 7.31 2.67 -10.75
N ILE A 237 7.11 3.03 -12.01
CA ILE A 237 5.84 3.64 -12.46
C ILE A 237 4.70 2.62 -12.43
N ASN A 238 4.94 1.40 -12.88
CA ASN A 238 3.92 0.35 -12.87
C ASN A 238 3.53 -0.07 -11.45
N GLU A 239 4.47 -0.13 -10.50
CA GLU A 239 4.16 -0.39 -9.09
C GLU A 239 3.31 0.75 -8.49
N TYR A 240 3.70 2.00 -8.74
CA TYR A 240 3.00 3.17 -8.20
C TYR A 240 1.55 3.27 -8.67
N TYR A 241 1.29 3.04 -9.96
CA TYR A 241 -0.05 3.13 -10.55
C TYR A 241 -0.84 1.80 -10.56
N ALA A 242 -0.30 0.71 -10.00
CA ALA A 242 -0.94 -0.61 -10.03
C ALA A 242 -2.38 -0.62 -9.48
N GLY A 243 -2.63 0.15 -8.41
CA GLY A 243 -3.96 0.27 -7.81
C GLY A 243 -4.97 0.96 -8.73
N GLU A 244 -4.57 2.08 -9.35
CA GLU A 244 -5.39 2.83 -10.30
C GLU A 244 -5.66 2.02 -11.57
N ALA A 245 -4.64 1.35 -12.10
CA ALA A 245 -4.78 0.46 -13.26
C ALA A 245 -5.79 -0.67 -12.99
N PHE A 246 -5.76 -1.27 -11.79
CA PHE A 246 -6.74 -2.29 -11.40
C PHE A 246 -8.18 -1.74 -11.35
N LEU A 247 -8.36 -0.52 -10.81
CA LEU A 247 -9.67 0.14 -10.76
C LEU A 247 -10.17 0.51 -12.16
N ALA A 248 -9.31 1.05 -13.02
CA ALA A 248 -9.63 1.38 -14.41
C ALA A 248 -10.18 0.16 -15.16
N VAL A 249 -9.51 -0.99 -15.06
CA VAL A 249 -9.97 -2.24 -15.67
C VAL A 249 -11.34 -2.69 -15.13
N LYS A 250 -11.55 -2.56 -13.82
CA LYS A 250 -12.78 -3.03 -13.16
C LYS A 250 -13.99 -2.15 -13.47
N ASP A 251 -13.78 -0.84 -13.50
CA ASP A 251 -14.84 0.16 -13.60
C ASP A 251 -15.00 0.71 -15.04
N GLY A 252 -14.20 0.22 -16.00
CA GLY A 252 -14.21 0.67 -17.38
C GLY A 252 -13.67 2.09 -17.56
N GLY A 253 -12.70 2.47 -16.73
CA GLY A 253 -12.00 3.74 -16.79
C GLY A 253 -10.74 3.69 -17.67
N ASP A 254 -10.14 4.87 -17.87
CA ASP A 254 -8.92 5.05 -18.64
C ASP A 254 -7.69 4.52 -17.88
N PRO A 255 -6.76 3.80 -18.55
CA PRO A 255 -5.51 3.38 -17.92
C PRO A 255 -4.65 4.59 -17.54
N PRO A 256 -4.09 4.64 -16.32
CA PRO A 256 -3.27 5.77 -15.87
C PRO A 256 -1.90 5.83 -16.57
N VAL A 257 -1.39 4.68 -17.01
CA VAL A 257 -0.11 4.51 -17.69
C VAL A 257 -0.36 3.75 -18.98
N ILE A 258 0.24 4.21 -20.08
CA ILE A 258 0.16 3.55 -21.40
C ILE A 258 1.57 3.37 -21.99
N THR A 259 1.65 2.60 -23.08
CA THR A 259 2.87 2.50 -23.88
C THR A 259 3.19 3.85 -24.52
N CYS A 260 4.39 4.36 -24.27
CA CYS A 260 4.88 5.57 -24.89
C CYS A 260 5.07 5.36 -26.40
N PRO A 261 4.53 6.23 -27.27
CA PRO A 261 4.69 6.09 -28.72
C PRO A 261 6.13 6.39 -29.19
N SER A 262 6.95 7.05 -28.36
CA SER A 262 8.33 7.41 -28.71
C SER A 262 9.36 6.33 -28.32
N CYS A 263 9.30 5.79 -27.10
CA CYS A 263 10.27 4.78 -26.63
C CYS A 263 9.71 3.36 -26.54
N CYS A 264 8.40 3.17 -26.74
CA CYS A 264 7.69 1.89 -26.65
C CYS A 264 7.68 1.24 -25.25
N ASP A 265 8.10 1.95 -24.21
CA ASP A 265 7.99 1.48 -22.82
C ASP A 265 6.62 1.85 -22.22
N GLU A 266 6.10 1.00 -21.33
CA GLU A 266 4.87 1.23 -20.57
C GLU A 266 5.13 2.20 -19.40
N THR A 267 5.42 3.45 -19.76
CA THR A 267 5.86 4.52 -18.84
C THR A 267 5.29 5.89 -19.17
N TYR A 268 4.34 5.98 -20.10
CA TYR A 268 3.65 7.25 -20.39
C TYR A 268 2.53 7.47 -19.39
N ILE A 269 2.71 8.46 -18.51
CA ILE A 269 1.73 8.81 -17.49
C ILE A 269 0.68 9.70 -18.15
N TYR A 270 -0.51 9.16 -18.37
CA TYR A 270 -1.54 9.81 -19.19
C TYR A 270 -1.98 11.15 -18.60
N GLN A 271 -2.24 11.23 -17.29
CA GLN A 271 -2.67 12.47 -16.64
C GLN A 271 -1.62 13.59 -16.70
N GLU A 272 -0.33 13.22 -16.61
CA GLU A 272 0.80 14.15 -16.68
C GLU A 272 1.18 14.51 -18.13
N GLY A 273 0.70 13.72 -19.10
CA GLY A 273 1.01 13.89 -20.51
C GLY A 273 2.48 13.78 -20.86
N ILE A 274 3.23 12.98 -20.10
CA ILE A 274 4.68 12.82 -20.27
C ILE A 274 5.14 11.38 -20.01
N CYS A 275 6.13 10.95 -20.78
CA CYS A 275 6.82 9.67 -20.58
C CYS A 275 7.87 9.78 -19.47
N ALA A 276 7.76 8.92 -18.46
CA ALA A 276 8.76 8.86 -17.39
C ALA A 276 10.12 8.33 -17.85
N ALA A 277 10.17 7.50 -18.90
CA ALA A 277 11.44 6.95 -19.40
C ALA A 277 12.20 7.92 -20.31
N CYS A 278 11.50 8.61 -21.23
CA CYS A 278 12.15 9.40 -22.28
C CYS A 278 11.75 10.88 -22.34
N GLY A 279 10.83 11.34 -21.47
CA GLY A 279 10.37 12.74 -21.43
C GLY A 279 9.47 13.15 -22.61
N TYR A 280 9.06 12.20 -23.45
CA TYR A 280 8.16 12.46 -24.56
C TYR A 280 6.79 12.96 -24.08
N THR A 281 6.28 14.01 -24.72
CA THR A 281 4.95 14.58 -24.48
C THR A 281 4.08 14.46 -25.73
N ALA A 282 2.81 14.07 -25.58
CA ALA A 282 1.83 14.08 -26.67
C ALA A 282 0.78 15.18 -26.47
N ASN A 283 0.08 15.54 -27.54
CA ASN A 283 -1.13 16.33 -27.43
C ASN A 283 -2.29 15.46 -26.97
N HIS A 284 -3.02 15.91 -25.96
CA HIS A 284 -4.22 15.22 -25.45
C HIS A 284 -5.51 15.80 -26.00
N GLN A 285 -5.43 16.86 -26.80
CA GLN A 285 -6.57 17.48 -27.44
C GLN A 285 -6.39 17.44 -28.95
N CYS A 286 -7.37 16.88 -29.65
CA CYS A 286 -7.37 16.80 -31.10
C CYS A 286 -7.36 18.21 -31.71
N ALA A 287 -6.33 18.54 -32.49
CA ALA A 287 -6.17 19.83 -33.13
C ALA A 287 -7.29 20.17 -34.14
N ARG A 288 -8.04 19.17 -34.61
CA ARG A 288 -9.14 19.37 -35.57
C ARG A 288 -10.50 19.57 -34.91
N CYS A 289 -10.91 18.67 -34.00
CA CYS A 289 -12.25 18.70 -33.41
C CYS A 289 -12.28 19.25 -31.98
N GLY A 290 -11.13 19.43 -31.33
CA GLY A 290 -11.02 19.91 -29.95
C GLY A 290 -11.42 18.88 -28.89
N SER A 291 -11.78 17.66 -29.28
CA SER A 291 -12.07 16.58 -28.33
C SER A 291 -10.79 16.07 -27.66
N ASN A 292 -10.93 15.52 -26.45
CA ASN A 292 -9.85 14.80 -25.79
C ASN A 292 -9.47 13.54 -26.60
N ILE A 293 -8.18 13.28 -26.73
CA ILE A 293 -7.63 12.06 -27.34
C ILE A 293 -7.56 11.02 -26.22
N PRO A 294 -8.31 9.90 -26.32
CA PRO A 294 -8.28 8.88 -25.28
C PRO A 294 -6.90 8.19 -25.23
N PRO A 295 -6.54 7.55 -24.11
CA PRO A 295 -5.23 6.93 -23.94
C PRO A 295 -4.84 5.96 -25.06
N GLU A 296 -5.79 5.19 -25.58
CA GLU A 296 -5.54 4.20 -26.64
C GLU A 296 -5.26 4.82 -28.02
N GLU A 297 -5.54 6.12 -28.19
CA GLU A 297 -5.30 6.86 -29.42
C GLU A 297 -4.11 7.83 -29.31
N ILE A 298 -3.46 7.91 -28.14
CA ILE A 298 -2.26 8.74 -27.97
C ILE A 298 -1.15 8.23 -28.92
N SER A 299 -0.64 9.14 -29.73
CA SER A 299 0.39 8.87 -30.74
C SER A 299 1.27 10.10 -30.91
N ASP A 300 2.18 10.05 -31.89
CA ASP A 300 2.96 11.19 -32.35
C ASP A 300 2.17 12.21 -33.18
N GLU A 301 0.89 11.93 -33.46
CA GLU A 301 -0.02 12.83 -34.18
C GLU A 301 -0.86 13.72 -33.23
N ASP A 302 -1.22 14.91 -33.71
CA ASP A 302 -2.05 15.88 -32.98
C ASP A 302 -3.57 15.64 -33.15
N PHE A 303 -3.97 14.47 -33.64
CA PHE A 303 -5.34 14.19 -34.06
C PHE A 303 -5.88 12.95 -33.37
N CYS A 304 -7.17 12.97 -33.00
CA CYS A 304 -7.84 11.75 -32.58
C CYS A 304 -7.99 10.79 -33.76
N GLY A 305 -8.15 9.49 -33.48
CA GLY A 305 -8.17 8.43 -34.49
C GLY A 305 -9.22 8.65 -35.58
N TYR A 306 -10.40 9.19 -35.22
CA TYR A 306 -11.41 9.58 -36.21
C TYR A 306 -10.92 10.70 -37.15
N CYS A 307 -10.29 11.74 -36.60
CA CYS A 307 -9.80 12.85 -37.40
C CYS A 307 -8.62 12.44 -38.28
N SER A 308 -7.68 11.64 -37.76
CA SER A 308 -6.58 11.05 -38.54
C SER A 308 -7.11 10.21 -39.70
N TYR A 309 -8.06 9.30 -39.43
CA TYR A 309 -8.70 8.49 -40.48
C TYR A 309 -9.35 9.33 -41.57
N MET A 310 -10.09 10.37 -41.18
CA MET A 310 -10.76 11.26 -42.13
C MET A 310 -9.77 12.09 -42.96
N ILE A 311 -8.61 12.45 -42.42
CA ILE A 311 -7.56 13.16 -43.16
C ILE A 311 -6.89 12.22 -44.16
N ALA A 312 -6.47 11.03 -43.70
CA ALA A 312 -5.83 10.02 -44.55
C ALA A 312 -6.71 9.69 -45.77
N LYS A 313 -8.01 9.51 -45.57
CA LYS A 313 -8.96 9.24 -46.65
C LYS A 313 -9.03 10.35 -47.71
N VAL A 314 -8.90 11.62 -47.30
CA VAL A 314 -8.92 12.77 -48.23
C VAL A 314 -7.59 12.89 -48.99
N MET A 315 -6.48 12.41 -48.42
CA MET A 315 -5.17 12.43 -49.07
C MET A 315 -4.97 11.30 -50.08
N ASP A 316 -5.73 10.21 -49.95
CA ASP A 316 -5.73 9.07 -50.88
C ASP A 316 -6.65 9.27 -52.11
N GLU A 317 -7.42 10.37 -52.17
CA GLU A 317 -8.26 10.79 -53.31
C GLU A 317 -7.56 11.83 -54.21
#